data_AF-A0A9W9GK20-F1
#
_entry.id   AF-A0A9W9GK20-F1
#
_cell.length_a   1.000
_cell.length_b   1.000
_cell.length_c   1.000
_cell.angle_alpha   90.00
_cell.angle_beta   90.00
_cell.angle_gamma   90.00
#
_symmetry.space_group_name_H-M   'P 1'
#
loop_
_entity.id
_entity.type
_entity.pdbx_description
1 polymer ?
#
loop_
_entity_poly.entity_id
_entity_poly.type
_entity_poly.pdbx_seq_one_letter_code
_entity_poly.pdbx_strand_id
1 'polypeptide(L)'
;MCVEVASNGVRHSAETVAAISTLNAGYAWMGLNVFCTASHVLGTRKFITSLNFKDWDTIFYNNMLSLPIMIICSLFTEDWSSANLAKNFPAESRTNLMIGMVYSGVGAIFISYSSAWFIRKTSSTTYSFVGYLNKLPLAISGIVFFHAPVTFGGVLDILLGFFSGLTYGYGKMKQSEQSKQVLPTFQPTMSGSSQSQNDTYKP
;
A
#
# COMPACT_ATOMS: atom_id res chain seq x y z
N MET A 1 2.44 -26.35 -48.77
CA MET A 1 1.54 -26.76 -47.67
C MET A 1 2.30 -27.28 -46.45
N CYS A 2 3.18 -28.29 -46.54
CA CYS A 2 3.90 -28.82 -45.36
C CYS A 2 4.90 -27.86 -44.69
N VAL A 3 5.54 -26.97 -45.47
CA VAL A 3 6.49 -25.96 -44.95
C VAL A 3 5.80 -24.89 -44.11
N GLU A 4 4.56 -24.54 -44.45
CA GLU A 4 3.78 -23.50 -43.78
C GLU A 4 3.18 -23.99 -42.46
N VAL A 5 2.80 -25.26 -42.41
CA VAL A 5 2.36 -25.94 -41.17
C VAL A 5 3.52 -26.07 -40.18
N ALA A 6 4.74 -26.38 -40.64
CA ALA A 6 5.93 -26.43 -39.79
C ALA A 6 6.33 -25.03 -39.27
N SER A 7 6.25 -24.00 -40.11
CA SER A 7 6.50 -22.61 -39.70
C SER A 7 5.49 -22.11 -38.66
N ASN A 8 4.19 -22.43 -38.85
CA ASN A 8 3.15 -22.07 -37.88
C ASN A 8 3.28 -22.83 -36.56
N GLY A 9 3.67 -24.10 -36.57
CA GLY A 9 3.93 -24.88 -35.35
C GLY A 9 5.10 -24.36 -34.53
N VAL A 10 6.19 -23.93 -35.18
CA VAL A 10 7.35 -23.32 -34.50
C VAL A 10 7.02 -21.93 -33.94
N ARG A 11 6.23 -21.12 -34.66
CA ARG A 11 5.77 -19.80 -34.19
C ARG A 11 4.88 -19.91 -32.96
N HIS A 12 3.93 -20.82 -32.96
CA HIS A 12 3.04 -21.04 -31.81
C HIS A 12 3.79 -21.54 -30.57
N SER A 13 4.79 -22.42 -30.78
CA SER A 13 5.67 -22.89 -29.70
C SER A 13 6.52 -21.76 -29.11
N ALA A 14 7.10 -20.90 -29.95
CA ALA A 14 7.88 -19.75 -29.50
C ALA A 14 7.03 -18.70 -28.74
N GLU A 15 5.81 -18.42 -29.22
CA GLU A 15 4.86 -17.53 -28.55
C GLU A 15 4.40 -18.11 -27.20
N THR A 16 4.18 -19.43 -27.13
CA THR A 16 3.80 -20.12 -25.88
C THR A 16 4.94 -20.09 -24.87
N VAL A 17 6.19 -20.32 -25.30
CA VAL A 17 7.37 -20.23 -24.42
C VAL A 17 7.58 -18.79 -23.93
N ALA A 18 7.41 -17.79 -24.79
CA ALA A 18 7.47 -16.38 -24.40
C ALA A 18 6.37 -16.03 -23.39
N ALA A 19 5.13 -16.47 -23.64
CA ALA A 19 4.00 -16.25 -22.74
C ALA A 19 4.22 -16.90 -21.37
N ILE A 20 4.74 -18.13 -21.33
CA ILE A 20 5.07 -18.84 -20.08
C ILE A 20 6.21 -18.13 -19.35
N SER A 21 7.23 -17.65 -20.06
CA SER A 21 8.33 -16.88 -19.46
C SER A 21 7.85 -15.56 -18.86
N THR A 22 7.02 -14.80 -19.58
CA THR A 22 6.39 -13.57 -19.08
C THR A 22 5.46 -13.86 -17.89
N LEU A 23 4.73 -14.98 -17.92
CA LEU A 23 3.87 -15.39 -16.81
C LEU A 23 4.68 -15.72 -15.55
N ASN A 24 5.76 -16.49 -15.70
CA ASN A 24 6.63 -16.86 -14.59
C ASN A 24 7.37 -15.64 -14.01
N ALA A 25 7.84 -14.74 -14.89
CA ALA A 25 8.40 -13.46 -14.49
C ALA A 25 7.36 -12.60 -13.75
N GLY A 26 6.10 -12.62 -14.20
CA GLY A 26 4.98 -11.95 -13.53
C GLY A 26 4.72 -12.48 -12.12
N TYR A 27 4.70 -13.80 -11.93
CA TYR A 27 4.57 -14.42 -10.60
C TYR A 27 5.75 -14.11 -9.68
N ALA A 28 6.98 -14.16 -10.22
CA ALA A 28 8.18 -13.78 -9.47
C ALA A 28 8.11 -12.31 -9.02
N TRP A 29 7.66 -11.41 -9.91
CA TRP A 29 7.48 -9.99 -9.60
C TRP A 29 6.40 -9.77 -8.55
N MET A 30 5.28 -10.49 -8.63
CA MET A 30 4.21 -10.41 -7.63
C MET A 30 4.70 -10.88 -6.26
N GLY A 31 5.45 -11.98 -6.19
CA GLY A 31 6.05 -12.48 -4.96
C GLY A 31 6.99 -11.45 -4.31
N LEU A 32 7.85 -10.82 -5.11
CA LEU A 32 8.72 -9.74 -4.64
C LEU A 32 7.92 -8.54 -4.13
N ASN A 33 6.85 -8.15 -4.83
CA ASN A 33 5.98 -7.04 -4.44
C ASN A 33 5.30 -7.29 -3.07
N VAL A 34 4.81 -8.52 -2.87
CA VAL A 34 4.20 -8.93 -1.59
C VAL A 34 5.23 -8.90 -0.46
N PHE A 35 6.43 -9.44 -0.68
CA PHE A 35 7.50 -9.43 0.32
C PHE A 35 7.93 -8.00 0.69
N CYS A 36 8.10 -7.13 -0.31
CA CYS A 36 8.45 -5.73 -0.11
C CYS A 36 7.35 -4.98 0.64
N THR A 37 6.09 -5.18 0.27
CA THR A 37 4.93 -4.55 0.93
C THR A 37 4.81 -5.00 2.39
N ALA A 38 4.96 -6.30 2.66
CA ALA A 38 4.94 -6.82 4.02
C ALA A 38 6.08 -6.24 4.86
N SER A 39 7.30 -6.24 4.32
CA SER A 39 8.50 -5.68 4.97
C SER A 39 8.33 -4.19 5.28
N HIS A 40 7.78 -3.42 4.33
CA HIS A 40 7.49 -1.99 4.52
C HIS A 40 6.48 -1.76 5.65
N VAL A 41 5.33 -2.45 5.65
CA VAL A 41 4.27 -2.23 6.64
C VAL A 41 4.70 -2.68 8.05
N LEU A 42 5.48 -3.76 8.17
CA LEU A 42 6.03 -4.21 9.46
C LEU A 42 7.17 -3.31 9.93
N GLY A 43 8.09 -2.95 9.03
CA GLY A 43 9.23 -2.08 9.30
C GLY A 43 8.79 -0.72 9.80
N THR A 44 7.88 -0.06 9.07
CA THR A 44 7.33 1.26 9.43
C THR A 44 6.69 1.23 10.82
N ARG A 45 5.89 0.20 11.15
CA ARG A 45 5.32 0.07 12.51
C ARG A 45 6.39 -0.11 13.58
N LYS A 46 7.43 -0.92 13.31
CA LYS A 46 8.55 -1.12 14.22
C LYS A 46 9.29 0.19 14.49
N PHE A 47 9.62 0.96 13.45
CA PHE A 47 10.28 2.25 13.59
C PHE A 47 9.43 3.25 14.38
N ILE A 48 8.15 3.41 14.04
CA ILE A 48 7.24 4.33 14.76
C ILE A 48 7.16 3.99 16.25
N THR A 49 7.02 2.70 16.58
CA THR A 49 6.87 2.25 17.98
C THR A 49 8.19 2.37 18.75
N SER A 50 9.33 2.07 18.11
CA SER A 50 10.65 2.04 18.74
C SER A 50 11.23 3.45 18.99
N LEU A 51 10.90 4.43 18.15
CA LEU A 51 11.44 5.79 18.23
C LEU A 51 10.47 6.79 18.89
N ASN A 52 9.28 6.33 19.31
CA ASN A 52 8.20 7.19 19.82
C ASN A 52 7.92 8.42 18.93
N PHE A 53 8.09 8.26 17.61
CA PHE A 53 8.00 9.38 16.69
C PHE A 53 6.59 9.98 16.68
N LYS A 54 6.54 11.31 16.58
CA LYS A 54 5.28 12.01 16.33
C LYS A 54 4.81 11.68 14.91
N ASP A 55 3.50 11.79 14.65
CA ASP A 55 2.93 11.46 13.34
C ASP A 55 3.62 12.26 12.22
N TRP A 56 3.87 13.53 12.49
CA TRP A 56 4.52 14.46 11.58
C TRP A 56 5.93 14.04 11.19
N ASP A 57 6.73 13.58 12.15
CA ASP A 57 8.11 13.14 11.90
C ASP A 57 8.10 11.92 10.98
N THR A 58 7.20 10.97 11.25
CA THR A 58 7.06 9.75 10.44
C THR A 58 6.76 10.07 8.97
N ILE A 59 5.91 11.07 8.71
CA ILE A 59 5.52 11.47 7.36
C ILE A 59 6.66 12.24 6.69
N PHE A 60 7.32 13.13 7.41
CA PHE A 60 8.47 13.88 6.90
C PHE A 60 9.60 12.94 6.49
N TYR A 61 9.99 12.01 7.37
CA TYR A 61 11.04 11.04 7.06
C TYR A 61 10.65 10.09 5.93
N ASN A 62 9.40 9.64 5.86
CA ASN A 62 8.95 8.76 4.78
C ASN A 62 9.03 9.46 3.41
N ASN A 63 8.49 10.68 3.31
CA ASN A 63 8.52 11.44 2.05
C ASN A 63 9.94 11.92 1.70
N MET A 64 10.71 12.42 2.66
CA MET A 64 12.07 12.91 2.42
C MET A 64 13.03 11.80 2.01
N LEU A 65 12.88 10.59 2.59
CA LEU A 65 13.69 9.44 2.20
C LEU A 65 13.22 8.84 0.87
N SER A 66 11.91 8.89 0.56
CA SER A 66 11.37 8.40 -0.70
C SER A 66 11.79 9.25 -1.90
N LEU A 67 11.92 10.58 -1.77
CA LEU A 67 12.34 11.47 -2.85
C LEU A 67 13.66 11.08 -3.55
N PRO A 68 14.81 10.93 -2.86
CA PRO A 68 16.06 10.57 -3.51
C PRO A 68 16.00 9.18 -4.15
N ILE A 69 15.31 8.23 -3.51
CA ILE A 69 15.12 6.88 -4.05
C ILE A 69 14.30 6.92 -5.35
N MET A 70 13.19 7.68 -5.37
CA MET A 70 12.36 7.84 -6.56
C MET A 70 13.11 8.52 -7.71
N ILE A 71 13.93 9.54 -7.43
CA ILE A 71 14.76 10.21 -8.43
C ILE A 71 15.77 9.22 -9.02
N ILE A 72 16.48 8.47 -8.18
CA ILE A 72 17.45 7.47 -8.66
C ILE A 72 16.73 6.42 -9.50
N CYS A 73 15.60 5.86 -9.05
CA CYS A 73 14.84 4.89 -9.83
C CYS A 73 14.39 5.45 -11.18
N SER A 74 13.81 6.65 -11.22
CA SER A 74 13.39 7.30 -12.47
C SER A 74 14.56 7.49 -13.46
N LEU A 75 15.75 7.85 -12.99
CA LEU A 75 16.93 7.98 -13.85
C LEU A 75 17.39 6.64 -14.46
N PHE A 76 17.15 5.51 -13.78
CA PHE A 76 17.53 4.18 -14.26
C PHE A 76 16.46 3.52 -15.13
N THR A 77 15.17 3.78 -14.87
CA THR A 77 14.06 3.08 -15.54
C THR A 77 13.38 3.90 -16.64
N GLU A 78 13.46 5.23 -16.60
CA GLU A 78 12.77 6.11 -17.55
C GLU A 78 13.74 6.75 -18.54
N ASP A 79 13.32 6.85 -19.80
CA ASP A 79 14.07 7.55 -20.84
C ASP A 79 13.82 9.07 -20.78
N TRP A 80 14.80 9.82 -20.28
CA TRP A 80 14.79 11.29 -20.19
C TRP A 80 15.01 12.03 -21.52
N SER A 81 14.78 11.35 -22.65
CA SER A 81 14.92 11.95 -23.98
C SER A 81 13.90 13.06 -24.21
N SER A 82 14.32 14.15 -24.86
CA SER A 82 13.46 15.30 -25.19
C SER A 82 12.22 14.92 -26.01
N ALA A 83 12.32 13.86 -26.83
CA ALA A 83 11.19 13.32 -27.59
C ALA A 83 10.16 12.60 -26.69
N ASN A 84 10.60 11.90 -25.65
CA ASN A 84 9.72 11.27 -24.66
C ASN A 84 9.09 12.33 -23.73
N LEU A 85 9.85 13.38 -23.37
CA LEU A 85 9.33 14.47 -22.56
C LEU A 85 8.27 15.28 -23.32
N ALA A 86 8.48 15.55 -24.61
CA ALA A 86 7.49 16.24 -25.45
C ALA A 86 6.21 15.42 -25.68
N LYS A 87 6.31 14.08 -25.71
CA LYS A 87 5.14 13.18 -25.78
C LYS A 87 4.36 13.11 -24.48
N ASN A 88 5.03 13.05 -23.33
CA ASN A 88 4.38 12.96 -22.02
C ASN A 88 3.88 14.32 -21.50
N PHE A 89 4.50 15.42 -21.94
CA PHE A 89 4.10 16.79 -21.58
C PHE A 89 3.91 17.67 -22.84
N PRO A 90 2.82 17.45 -23.60
CA PRO A 90 2.51 18.32 -24.73
C PRO A 90 2.26 19.75 -24.24
N ALA A 91 2.75 20.74 -24.99
CA ALA A 91 2.72 22.15 -24.59
C ALA A 91 1.30 22.68 -24.34
N GLU A 92 0.30 22.08 -25.00
CA GLU A 92 -1.11 22.46 -24.91
C GLU A 92 -1.77 22.07 -23.57
N SER A 93 -1.40 20.91 -22.98
CA SER A 93 -1.98 20.43 -21.72
C SER A 93 -1.04 20.50 -20.52
N ARG A 94 0.19 20.99 -20.71
CA ARG A 94 1.24 21.03 -19.68
C ARG A 94 0.79 21.70 -18.39
N THR A 95 0.06 22.81 -18.46
CA THR A 95 -0.44 23.50 -17.26
C THR A 95 -1.47 22.66 -16.51
N ASN A 96 -2.39 22.00 -17.21
CA ASN A 96 -3.40 21.12 -16.60
C ASN A 96 -2.77 19.88 -15.97
N LEU A 97 -1.76 19.30 -16.63
CA LEU A 97 -0.98 18.19 -16.09
C LEU A 97 -0.22 18.59 -14.83
N MET A 98 0.46 19.74 -14.84
CA MET A 98 1.18 20.27 -13.68
C MET A 98 0.24 20.54 -12.50
N ILE A 99 -0.93 21.15 -12.75
CA ILE A 99 -1.96 21.35 -11.73
C ILE A 99 -2.45 20.02 -11.19
N GLY A 100 -2.69 19.03 -12.05
CA GLY A 100 -3.08 17.67 -11.65
C GLY A 100 -2.03 16.99 -10.78
N MET A 101 -0.74 17.16 -11.09
CA MET A 101 0.37 16.64 -10.28
C MET A 101 0.43 17.30 -8.91
N VAL A 102 0.29 18.62 -8.83
CA VAL A 102 0.26 19.34 -7.55
C VAL A 102 -0.97 18.94 -6.73
N TYR A 103 -2.15 18.87 -7.35
CA TYR A 103 -3.38 18.46 -6.68
C TYR A 103 -3.29 17.01 -6.14
N SER A 104 -2.80 16.08 -6.96
CA SER A 104 -2.52 14.70 -6.54
C SER A 104 -1.50 14.64 -5.41
N GLY A 105 -0.45 15.47 -5.47
CA GLY A 105 0.57 15.58 -4.42
C GLY A 105 -0.01 16.03 -3.08
N VAL A 106 -0.88 17.05 -3.08
CA VAL A 106 -1.58 17.49 -1.85
C VAL A 106 -2.45 16.36 -1.28
N GLY A 107 -3.18 15.64 -2.13
CA GLY A 107 -3.94 14.46 -1.73
C GLY A 107 -3.06 13.35 -1.16
N ALA A 108 -1.90 13.10 -1.77
CA ALA A 108 -0.94 12.10 -1.33
C ALA A 108 -0.35 12.41 0.05
N ILE A 109 -0.14 13.69 0.39
CA ILE A 109 0.28 14.12 1.73
C ILE A 109 -0.79 13.75 2.77
N PHE A 110 -2.07 14.03 2.47
CA PHE A 110 -3.17 13.71 3.38
C PHE A 110 -3.34 12.20 3.60
N ILE A 111 -3.22 11.41 2.52
CA ILE A 111 -3.23 9.94 2.59
C ILE A 111 -2.06 9.44 3.43
N SER A 112 -0.86 9.96 3.17
CA SER A 112 0.36 9.59 3.92
C SER A 112 0.21 9.89 5.41
N TYR A 113 -0.36 11.04 5.77
CA TYR A 113 -0.65 11.40 7.15
C TYR A 113 -1.63 10.42 7.81
N SER A 114 -2.76 10.18 7.15
CA SER A 114 -3.81 9.31 7.66
C SER A 114 -3.29 7.87 7.83
N SER A 115 -2.48 7.38 6.89
CA SER A 115 -1.86 6.05 6.94
C SER A 115 -0.87 5.92 8.10
N ALA A 116 0.03 6.89 8.29
CA ALA A 116 0.99 6.87 9.40
C ALA A 116 0.28 6.90 10.76
N TRP A 117 -0.70 7.80 10.90
CA TRP A 117 -1.51 7.91 12.11
C TRP A 117 -2.28 6.61 12.41
N PHE A 118 -2.90 6.03 11.38
CA PHE A 118 -3.66 4.78 11.50
C PHE A 118 -2.78 3.61 11.91
N ILE A 119 -1.61 3.44 11.28
CA ILE A 119 -0.64 2.38 11.60
C ILE A 119 -0.15 2.52 13.05
N ARG A 120 0.08 3.75 13.52
CA ARG A 120 0.54 4.00 14.89
C ARG A 120 -0.53 3.71 15.94
N LYS A 121 -1.77 4.14 15.69
CA LYS A 121 -2.90 3.91 16.60
C LYS A 121 -3.41 2.48 16.57
N THR A 122 -3.10 1.75 15.50
CA THR A 122 -3.61 0.39 15.26
C THR A 122 -2.46 -0.60 15.06
N SER A 123 -2.69 -1.71 14.35
CA SER A 123 -1.67 -2.68 13.99
C SER A 123 -1.45 -2.69 12.47
N SER A 124 -0.25 -3.13 12.06
CA SER A 124 0.12 -3.35 10.66
C SER A 124 -0.91 -4.22 9.91
N THR A 125 -1.45 -5.24 10.58
CA THR A 125 -2.47 -6.14 10.01
C THR A 125 -3.79 -5.41 9.75
N THR A 126 -4.23 -4.56 10.67
CA THR A 126 -5.47 -3.80 10.49
C THR A 126 -5.33 -2.76 9.37
N TYR A 127 -4.15 -2.15 9.22
CA TYR A 127 -3.88 -1.21 8.13
C TYR A 127 -4.04 -1.87 6.76
N SER A 128 -3.39 -3.02 6.55
CA SER A 128 -3.53 -3.78 5.30
C SER A 128 -4.97 -4.25 5.07
N PHE A 129 -5.68 -4.64 6.13
CA PHE A 129 -7.08 -5.07 6.05
C PHE A 129 -8.03 -3.93 5.65
N VAL A 130 -7.89 -2.75 6.25
CA VAL A 130 -8.68 -1.56 5.89
C VAL A 130 -8.35 -1.10 4.47
N GLY A 131 -7.09 -1.23 4.03
CA GLY A 131 -6.70 -0.98 2.64
C GLY A 131 -7.41 -1.90 1.65
N TYR A 132 -7.59 -3.18 2.00
CA TYR A 132 -8.42 -4.11 1.23
C TYR A 132 -9.89 -3.70 1.25
N LEU A 133 -10.45 -3.39 2.42
CA LEU A 133 -11.85 -2.98 2.55
C LEU A 133 -12.16 -1.69 1.76
N ASN A 134 -11.22 -0.75 1.64
CA ASN A 134 -11.41 0.46 0.84
C ASN A 134 -11.67 0.17 -0.65
N LYS A 135 -11.17 -0.97 -1.16
CA LYS A 135 -11.40 -1.37 -2.55
C LYS A 135 -12.83 -1.87 -2.80
N LEU A 136 -13.54 -2.32 -1.77
CA LEU A 136 -14.87 -2.90 -1.91
C LEU A 136 -15.93 -1.83 -2.27
N PRO A 137 -16.03 -0.68 -1.57
CA PRO A 137 -16.92 0.41 -1.99
C PRO A 137 -16.57 0.99 -3.36
N LEU A 138 -15.28 1.04 -3.70
CA LEU A 138 -14.83 1.47 -5.01
C LEU A 138 -15.35 0.54 -6.11
N ALA A 139 -15.31 -0.77 -5.89
CA ALA A 139 -15.85 -1.77 -6.82
C ALA A 139 -17.38 -1.66 -6.95
N ILE A 140 -18.11 -1.50 -5.83
CA ILE A 140 -19.57 -1.29 -5.85
C ILE A 140 -19.92 -0.02 -6.64
N SER A 141 -19.20 1.07 -6.40
CA SER A 141 -19.40 2.33 -7.13
C SER A 141 -19.10 2.15 -8.63
N GLY A 142 -18.07 1.38 -8.98
CA GLY A 142 -17.76 1.01 -10.36
C GLY A 142 -18.94 0.35 -11.08
N ILE A 143 -19.58 -0.61 -10.41
CA ILE A 143 -20.74 -1.34 -10.95
C ILE A 143 -21.95 -0.41 -11.08
N VAL A 144 -22.27 0.37 -10.04
CA VAL A 144 -23.46 1.22 -10.00
C VAL A 144 -23.38 2.39 -10.98
N PHE A 145 -22.23 3.07 -11.07
CA PHE A 145 -22.10 4.27 -11.88
C PHE A 145 -21.70 3.99 -13.33
N PHE A 146 -20.84 3.00 -13.56
CA PHE A 146 -20.30 2.72 -14.91
C PHE A 146 -20.95 1.51 -15.58
N HIS A 147 -22.00 0.93 -14.99
CA HIS A 147 -22.70 -0.25 -15.52
C HIS A 147 -21.74 -1.39 -15.91
N ALA A 148 -20.67 -1.57 -15.12
CA ALA A 148 -19.70 -2.62 -15.35
C ALA A 148 -20.40 -3.99 -15.30
N PRO A 149 -19.98 -4.97 -16.14
CA PRO A 149 -20.63 -6.27 -16.21
C PRO A 149 -20.59 -6.96 -14.85
N VAL A 150 -21.78 -7.22 -14.30
CA VAL A 150 -21.94 -7.89 -13.00
C VAL A 150 -21.75 -9.39 -13.22
N THR A 151 -20.61 -9.91 -12.78
CA THR A 151 -20.36 -11.36 -12.76
C THR A 151 -20.79 -11.95 -11.42
N PHE A 152 -21.27 -13.20 -11.43
CA PHE A 152 -21.62 -13.90 -10.19
C PHE A 152 -20.43 -13.99 -9.22
N GLY A 153 -19.21 -14.20 -9.76
CA GLY A 153 -17.97 -14.18 -8.97
C GLY A 153 -17.73 -12.84 -8.27
N GLY A 154 -17.88 -11.72 -8.98
CA GLY A 154 -17.70 -10.39 -8.38
C GLY A 154 -18.69 -10.08 -7.25
N VAL A 155 -19.94 -10.55 -7.36
CA VAL A 155 -20.94 -10.39 -6.30
C VAL A 155 -20.58 -11.24 -5.07
N LEU A 156 -20.15 -12.49 -5.27
CA LEU A 156 -19.69 -13.34 -4.16
C LEU A 156 -18.45 -12.77 -3.48
N ASP A 157 -17.49 -12.24 -4.23
CA ASP A 157 -16.28 -11.60 -3.69
C ASP A 157 -16.61 -10.39 -2.80
N ILE A 158 -17.58 -9.56 -3.22
CA ILE A 158 -18.06 -8.42 -2.45
C ILE A 158 -18.72 -8.90 -1.14
N LEU A 159 -19.58 -9.93 -1.20
CA LEU A 159 -20.22 -10.48 0.00
C LEU A 159 -19.20 -11.07 0.98
N LEU A 160 -18.26 -11.87 0.49
CA LEU A 160 -17.18 -12.45 1.31
C LEU A 160 -16.29 -11.35 1.92
N GLY A 161 -15.97 -10.31 1.16
CA GLY A 161 -15.24 -9.15 1.65
C GLY A 161 -15.96 -8.46 2.81
N PHE A 162 -17.28 -8.27 2.71
CA PHE A 162 -18.09 -7.68 3.76
C PHE A 162 -18.16 -8.54 5.03
N PHE A 163 -18.41 -9.85 4.88
CA PHE A 163 -18.42 -10.79 6.01
C PHE A 163 -17.05 -10.89 6.71
N SER A 164 -15.96 -10.85 5.94
CA SER A 164 -14.61 -10.81 6.50
C SER A 164 -14.40 -9.53 7.34
N GLY A 165 -14.91 -8.39 6.85
CA GLY A 165 -14.93 -7.09 7.55
C GLY A 165 -15.57 -7.18 8.93
N LEU A 166 -16.80 -7.69 8.96
CA LEU A 166 -17.58 -7.85 10.18
C LEU A 166 -16.90 -8.80 11.17
N THR A 167 -16.44 -9.96 10.70
CA THR A 167 -15.81 -10.98 11.55
C THR A 167 -14.50 -10.45 12.16
N TYR A 168 -13.70 -9.73 11.37
CA TYR A 168 -12.46 -9.11 11.86
C TYR A 168 -12.74 -8.04 12.92
N GLY A 169 -13.72 -7.16 12.67
CA GLY A 169 -14.13 -6.13 13.62
C GLY A 169 -14.61 -6.72 14.95
N TYR A 170 -15.46 -7.75 14.88
CA TYR A 170 -15.94 -8.46 16.06
C TYR A 170 -14.79 -9.13 16.84
N GLY A 171 -13.87 -9.79 16.15
CA GLY A 171 -12.69 -10.41 16.77
C GLY A 171 -11.80 -9.38 17.48
N LYS A 172 -11.60 -8.20 16.88
CA LYS A 172 -10.82 -7.11 17.49
C LYS A 172 -11.52 -6.51 18.71
N MET A 173 -12.84 -6.39 18.69
CA MET A 173 -13.61 -5.92 19.84
C MET A 173 -13.48 -6.88 21.02
N LYS A 174 -13.68 -8.18 20.78
CA LYS A 174 -13.50 -9.23 21.79
C LYS A 174 -12.07 -9.31 22.33
N GLN A 175 -11.06 -9.14 21.47
CA GLN A 175 -9.66 -9.07 21.88
C GLN A 175 -9.43 -7.88 22.84
N SER A 176 -10.00 -6.71 22.52
CA SER A 176 -9.90 -5.53 23.39
C SER A 176 -10.58 -5.73 24.74
N GLU A 177 -11.71 -6.43 24.78
CA GLU A 177 -12.41 -6.74 26.03
C GLU A 177 -11.62 -7.73 26.89
N GLN A 178 -11.10 -8.80 26.27
CA GLN A 178 -10.24 -9.77 26.97
C GLN A 178 -8.97 -9.11 27.53
N SER A 179 -8.32 -8.20 26.78
CA SER A 179 -7.17 -7.45 27.27
C SER A 179 -7.48 -6.51 28.44
N LYS A 180 -8.73 -6.06 28.60
CA LYS A 180 -9.16 -5.26 29.76
C LYS A 180 -9.51 -6.14 30.97
N GLN A 181 -9.87 -7.39 30.75
CA GLN A 181 -10.30 -8.33 31.80
C GLN A 181 -9.12 -9.09 32.44
N VAL A 182 -7.96 -9.16 31.78
CA VAL A 182 -6.71 -9.62 32.41
C VAL A 182 -6.08 -8.46 33.19
N LEU A 183 -5.90 -8.64 34.51
CA LEU A 183 -5.12 -7.71 35.34
C LEU A 183 -3.69 -7.59 34.78
N PRO A 184 -3.03 -6.43 34.89
CA PRO A 184 -1.65 -6.26 34.44
C PRO A 184 -0.71 -7.09 35.34
N THR A 185 -0.44 -8.35 34.98
CA THR A 185 0.49 -9.23 35.72
C THR A 185 1.95 -9.05 35.27
N PHE A 186 2.24 -8.12 34.36
CA PHE A 186 3.59 -7.70 34.05
C PHE A 186 3.69 -6.18 34.13
N GLN A 187 3.97 -5.69 35.34
CA GLN A 187 4.76 -4.47 35.46
C GLN A 187 6.18 -4.85 35.00
N PRO A 188 6.71 -4.34 33.86
CA PRO A 188 8.15 -4.18 33.79
C PRO A 188 8.51 -3.28 34.98
N THR A 189 9.43 -3.73 35.82
CA THR A 189 10.01 -2.93 36.89
C THR A 189 10.44 -1.59 36.30
N MET A 190 9.61 -0.56 36.47
CA MET A 190 10.06 0.81 36.32
C MET A 190 11.02 1.04 37.47
N SER A 191 12.31 0.92 37.18
CA SER A 191 13.37 1.42 38.05
C SER A 191 13.00 2.85 38.48
N GLY A 192 13.04 3.11 39.78
CA GLY A 192 12.57 4.34 40.43
C GLY A 192 13.27 5.65 40.04
N SER A 193 13.90 5.73 38.86
CA SER A 193 14.51 6.93 38.31
C SER A 193 13.55 7.77 37.45
N SER A 194 12.42 7.22 36.99
CA SER A 194 11.49 7.95 36.11
C SER A 194 10.45 8.81 36.85
N GLN A 195 10.23 8.59 38.16
CA GLN A 195 9.28 9.38 38.94
C GLN A 195 9.83 10.77 39.33
N SER A 196 11.16 10.93 39.39
CA SER A 196 11.79 12.20 39.78
C SER A 196 11.66 13.32 38.71
N GLN A 197 11.48 12.96 37.43
CA GLN A 197 11.35 13.96 36.36
C GLN A 197 9.95 14.61 36.26
N ASN A 198 8.91 14.00 36.85
CA ASN A 198 7.57 14.60 36.85
C ASN A 198 7.34 15.59 38.00
N ASP A 199 8.16 15.56 39.04
CA ASP A 199 8.02 16.49 40.19
C ASP A 199 8.77 17.81 40.00
N THR A 200 9.59 17.95 38.95
CA THR A 200 10.37 19.18 38.69
C THR A 200 9.65 20.16 37.73
N TYR A 201 8.55 19.75 37.08
CA TYR A 201 7.78 20.60 36.17
C TYR A 201 6.43 21.02 36.79
N LYS A 202 6.49 21.55 38.01
CA LYS A 202 5.48 22.45 38.59
C LYS A 202 6.23 23.64 39.17
N PRO A 203 6.15 24.78 38.49
CA PRO A 203 5.26 25.84 38.98
C PRO A 203 4.18 26.26 37.96
#